data_AF-A0A822FU04-F1
#
_entry.id   AF-A0A822FU04-F1
#
_cell.length_a   1.000
_cell.length_b   1.000
_cell.length_c   1.000
_cell.angle_alpha   90.00
_cell.angle_beta   90.00
_cell.angle_gamma   90.00
#
_symmetry.space_group_name_H-M   'P 1'
#
loop_
_entity.id
_entity.type
_entity.pdbx_description
1 polymer ?
#
loop_
_entity_poly.entity_id
_entity_poly.type
_entity_poly.pdbx_seq_one_letter_code
_entity_poly.pdbx_strand_id
1 'polypeptide(L)' 'SIFIYSKIGEEQTTDDAEDGPPELLFIHGGHTAKISDFSWNPTEPWVICSVSEDNIMQ' A
#
# COMPACT_ATOMS: atom_id res chain seq x y z
N SER A 1 -1.35 -0.01 -2.87
CA SER A 1 -1.74 -0.37 -1.49
C SER A 1 -0.96 -1.58 -1.01
N ILE A 2 -0.84 -1.76 0.31
CA ILE A 2 -0.19 -2.91 0.96
C ILE A 2 -1.26 -3.66 1.78
N PHE A 3 -1.27 -4.99 1.70
CA PHE A 3 -2.24 -5.84 2.38
C PHE A 3 -1.55 -6.88 3.29
N ILE A 4 -2.14 -7.21 4.44
CA ILE A 4 -1.67 -8.25 5.36
C ILE A 4 -2.63 -9.44 5.35
N TYR A 5 -2.12 -10.61 4.93
CA TYR A 5 -2.92 -11.84 4.84
C TYR A 5 -3.51 -12.30 6.19
N SER A 6 -2.79 -12.13 7.30
CA SER A 6 -3.25 -12.61 8.61
C SER A 6 -4.49 -11.89 9.15
N LYS A 7 -4.88 -10.76 8.55
CA LYS A 7 -5.99 -9.93 9.01
C LYS A 7 -7.31 -10.18 8.28
N ILE A 8 -7.32 -11.08 7.28
CA ILE A 8 -8.52 -11.37 6.51
C ILE A 8 -9.64 -11.86 7.45
N GLY A 9 -10.79 -11.19 7.39
CA GLY A 9 -11.97 -11.53 8.18
C GLY A 9 -11.93 -11.11 9.65
N GLU A 10 -10.93 -10.32 10.07
CA GLU A 10 -10.96 -9.67 11.39
C GLU A 10 -12.16 -8.72 11.50
N GLU A 11 -12.76 -8.65 12.69
CA GLU A 11 -13.86 -7.72 12.97
C GLU A 11 -13.34 -6.27 12.98
N GLN A 12 -14.07 -5.37 12.32
CA GLN A 12 -13.78 -3.94 12.27
C GLN A 12 -14.93 -3.15 12.91
N THR A 13 -14.62 -1.95 13.38
CA THR A 13 -15.66 -0.97 13.67
C THR A 13 -16.32 -0.53 12.37
N THR A 14 -17.53 0.04 12.45
CA THR A 14 -18.21 0.56 11.26
C THR A 14 -17.40 1.66 10.58
N ASP A 15 -16.72 2.51 11.36
CA ASP A 15 -15.94 3.62 10.83
C ASP A 15 -14.69 3.10 10.08
N ASP A 16 -13.99 2.10 10.64
CA ASP A 16 -12.81 1.49 9.97
C ASP A 16 -13.18 0.75 8.68
N ALA A 17 -14.37 0.14 8.63
CA ALA A 17 -14.85 -0.59 7.46
C ALA A 17 -15.16 0.33 6.26
N GLU A 18 -15.46 1.62 6.50
CA GLU A 18 -15.63 2.61 5.44
C GLU A 18 -14.30 2.94 4.74
N ASP A 19 -13.17 2.85 5.45
CA ASP A 19 -11.83 3.10 4.92
C ASP A 19 -11.26 1.90 4.13
N GLY A 20 -11.76 0.69 4.38
CA GLY A 20 -11.44 -0.51 3.61
C GLY A 20 -11.51 -1.82 4.41
N PRO A 21 -11.18 -2.96 3.76
CA PRO A 21 -11.23 -4.27 4.40
C PRO A 21 -10.14 -4.42 5.48
N PRO A 22 -10.27 -5.38 6.42
CA PRO A 22 -9.37 -5.47 7.57
C PRO A 22 -7.93 -5.80 7.19
N GLU A 23 -7.72 -6.45 6.04
CA GLU A 23 -6.40 -6.73 5.50
C GLU A 23 -5.71 -5.54 4.84
N LEU A 24 -6.40 -4.42 4.58
CA LEU A 24 -5.79 -3.21 4.04
C LEU A 24 -4.95 -2.53 5.12
N LEU A 25 -3.62 -2.59 4.97
CA LEU A 25 -2.69 -2.00 5.95
C LEU A 25 -2.37 -0.54 5.63
N PHE A 26 -2.10 -0.25 4.36
CA PHE A 26 -1.54 1.04 3.97
C PHE A 26 -1.87 1.39 2.52
N ILE A 27 -2.19 2.67 2.30
CA ILE A 27 -2.30 3.28 0.98
C ILE A 27 -1.18 4.31 0.86
N HIS A 28 -0.25 4.08 -0.08
CA HIS A 28 0.74 5.07 -0.44
C HIS A 28 0.15 6.06 -1.45
N GLY A 29 -0.14 7.29 -1.00
CA GLY A 29 -0.73 8.35 -1.83
C GLY A 29 0.28 9.38 -2.36
N GLY A 30 1.57 9.05 -2.43
CA GLY A 30 2.64 10.00 -2.79
C GLY A 30 2.76 10.30 -4.29
N HIS A 31 2.29 9.40 -5.16
CA HIS A 31 2.31 9.56 -6.61
C HIS A 31 1.09 10.33 -7.13
N THR A 32 1.33 11.29 -8.03
CA THR A 32 0.28 12.08 -8.70
C THR A 32 -0.09 11.56 -10.09
N ALA A 33 0.68 10.62 -10.61
CA ALA A 33 0.40 9.89 -11.84
C ALA A 33 0.33 8.38 -11.58
N LYS A 34 -0.03 7.63 -12.63
CA LYS A 34 -0.10 6.17 -12.56
C LYS A 34 1.27 5.57 -12.25
N ILE A 35 1.31 4.68 -11.27
CA ILE A 35 2.50 3.88 -10.94
C ILE A 35 2.75 2.90 -12.09
N SER A 36 3.97 2.90 -12.61
CA SER A 36 4.40 2.06 -13.72
C SER A 36 5.08 0.77 -13.24
N ASP A 37 5.84 0.81 -12.14
CA ASP A 37 6.48 -0.35 -11.51
C ASP A 37 6.82 -0.08 -10.02
N PHE A 38 7.09 -1.14 -9.26
CA PHE A 38 7.55 -1.07 -7.88
C PHE A 38 8.42 -2.27 -7.48
N SER A 39 9.27 -2.10 -6.47
CA SER A 39 10.11 -3.16 -5.93
C SER A 39 10.34 -3.02 -4.44
N TRP A 40 10.32 -4.14 -3.73
CA TRP A 40 10.68 -4.21 -2.32
C TRP A 40 12.20 -4.23 -2.16
N ASN A 41 12.72 -3.48 -1.19
CA ASN A 41 14.12 -3.57 -0.81
C ASN A 41 14.39 -4.95 -0.18
N PRO A 42 15.34 -5.76 -0.70
CA PRO A 42 15.63 -7.08 -0.17
C PRO A 42 16.40 -7.06 1.16
N THR A 43 16.97 -5.91 1.53
CA THR A 43 17.83 -5.74 2.71
C THR A 43 17.12 -5.01 3.83
N GLU A 44 16.25 -4.05 3.51
CA GLU A 44 15.54 -3.23 4.49
C GLU A 44 14.03 -3.52 4.44
N PRO A 45 13.50 -4.27 5.42
CA PRO A 45 12.06 -4.52 5.52
C PRO A 45 11.26 -3.22 5.55
N TRP A 46 10.08 -3.24 4.93
CA TRP A 46 9.17 -2.08 4.83
C TRP A 46 9.63 -0.94 3.92
N VAL A 47 10.76 -1.09 3.22
CA VAL A 47 11.20 -0.13 2.20
C VAL A 47 10.78 -0.62 0.81
N ILE A 48 10.10 0.25 0.07
CA ILE A 48 9.65 0.03 -1.32
C ILE A 48 10.18 1.19 -2.15
N CYS A 49 10.63 0.90 -3.37
CA CYS A 49 10.84 1.90 -4.41
C CYS A 49 9.71 1.77 -5.44
N SER A 50 9.14 2.89 -5.86
CA SER A 50 8.09 2.93 -6.88
C SER A 50 8.32 4.06 -7.88
N VAL A 51 7.94 3.82 -9.13
CA VAL A 51 8.08 4.79 -10.23
C VAL A 51 6.73 5.05 -10.88
N SER A 52 6.55 6.26 -11.42
CA SER A 52 5.31 6.70 -12.06
C SER A 52 5.53 7.23 -13.48
N GLU A 53 4.44 7.33 -14.23
CA GLU A 53 4.43 7.80 -15.63
C GLU A 53 4.80 9.29 -15.80
N ASP A 54 4.81 10.09 -14.73
CA ASP A 54 5.26 11.49 -14.71
C ASP A 54 6.75 11.66 -14.32
N ASN A 55 7.53 10.57 -14.39
CA ASN A 55 8.97 10.51 -14.14
C ASN A 55 9.39 10.75 -12.67
N ILE A 56 8.49 10.48 -11.72
CA ILE A 56 8.80 10.51 -10.30
C ILE A 56 9.22 9.12 -9.80
N MET A 57 10.22 9.09 -8.93
CA MET A 57 10.67 7.93 -8.17
C MET A 57 10.60 8.27 -6.68
N GLN A 58 10.01 7.39 -5.88
CA GLN A 58 9.85 7.52 -4.43
C GLN A 58 10.18 6.20 -3.73
#